data_AF-A0A3D5SUV7-F1
#
_entry.id   AF-A0A3D5SUV7-F1
#
_cell.length_a   1.000
_cell.length_b   1.000
_cell.length_c   1.000
_cell.angle_alpha   90.00
_cell.angle_beta   90.00
_cell.angle_gamma   90.00
#
_symmetry.space_group_name_H-M   'P 1'
#
loop_
_entity.id
_entity.type
_entity.pdbx_description
1 polymer ?
#
loop_
_entity_poly.entity_id
_entity_poly.type
_entity_poly.pdbx_seq_one_letter_code
_entity_poly.pdbx_strand_id
1 'polypeptide(L)'
;ADPGGEEDWRAAARLGGLPVPAHTLADDEARALWFSGYVQTYLERDLQALRAVENLPDFRRLMRAACLRIGGLLNQTELSRDVGIVQPQVHRFLNLMEASYQAIRLQAYAVNRTRRLIKAPKLYWSDTALALHPAGEREPRGPRLENLVLLDLMIWRDVQARRPEVLYWRTASGLEVDFVIETPQRLLINLLTASVVGFFSFLCIATLFSSLLCVVAEIVRGRIRQFSGNRQR
;
A
#
# COMPACT_ATOMS: atom_id res chain seq x y z
N ALA A 1 -2.05 6.16 -28.69
CA ALA A 1 -1.15 6.31 -27.55
C ALA A 1 0.22 5.89 -28.02
N ASP A 2 1.20 6.78 -27.92
CA ASP A 2 2.60 6.44 -28.18
C ASP A 2 3.05 5.36 -27.17
N PRO A 3 3.39 4.14 -27.61
CA PRO A 3 3.76 3.05 -26.70
C PRO A 3 5.18 3.21 -26.12
N GLY A 4 5.89 4.30 -26.44
CA GLY A 4 7.27 4.57 -26.01
C GLY A 4 7.48 5.77 -25.10
N GLY A 5 6.43 6.47 -24.69
CA GLY A 5 6.53 7.59 -23.73
C GLY A 5 6.84 7.07 -22.31
N GLU A 6 7.83 7.66 -21.64
CA GLU A 6 8.11 7.37 -20.23
C GLU A 6 6.83 7.60 -19.40
N GLU A 7 6.32 6.54 -18.79
CA GLU A 7 5.07 6.56 -18.05
C GLU A 7 5.24 7.41 -16.78
N ASP A 8 4.59 8.58 -16.74
CA ASP A 8 4.64 9.46 -15.58
C ASP A 8 3.81 8.90 -14.42
N TRP A 9 4.45 8.12 -13.56
CA TRP A 9 3.83 7.56 -12.37
C TRP A 9 3.27 8.63 -11.42
N ARG A 10 3.78 9.87 -11.45
CA ARG A 10 3.28 10.97 -10.62
C ARG A 10 1.92 11.43 -11.12
N ALA A 11 1.75 11.51 -12.45
CA ALA A 11 0.46 11.74 -13.06
C ALA A 11 -0.52 10.61 -12.71
N ALA A 12 -0.10 9.35 -12.81
CA ALA A 12 -0.93 8.20 -12.40
C ALA A 12 -1.31 8.25 -10.90
N ALA A 13 -0.39 8.62 -10.02
CA ALA A 13 -0.66 8.76 -8.60
C ALA A 13 -1.67 9.88 -8.27
N ARG A 14 -1.64 10.99 -9.02
CA ARG A 14 -2.62 12.08 -8.91
C ARG A 14 -3.98 11.71 -9.48
N LEU A 15 -3.99 10.88 -10.52
CA LEU A 15 -5.20 10.41 -11.18
C LEU A 15 -6.00 9.47 -10.25
N GLY A 16 -5.31 8.55 -9.56
CA GLY A 16 -5.93 7.51 -8.76
C GLY A 16 -6.59 6.43 -9.61
N GLY A 17 -7.24 5.47 -8.95
CA GLY A 17 -7.96 4.35 -9.55
C GLY A 17 -9.49 4.49 -9.51
N LEU A 18 -10.04 5.53 -8.86
CA LEU A 18 -11.48 5.76 -8.82
C LEU A 18 -12.02 6.20 -10.20
N PRO A 19 -13.09 5.56 -10.74
CA PRO A 19 -13.48 5.73 -12.14
C PRO A 19 -13.79 7.17 -12.57
N VAL A 20 -14.40 7.98 -11.70
CA VAL A 20 -14.80 9.35 -12.04
C VAL A 20 -13.58 10.29 -12.12
N PRO A 21 -12.70 10.40 -11.10
CA PRO A 21 -11.45 11.12 -11.24
C PRO A 21 -10.56 10.61 -12.38
N ALA A 22 -10.54 9.30 -12.61
CA ALA A 22 -9.64 8.67 -13.56
C ALA A 22 -10.04 8.82 -15.03
N HIS A 23 -11.35 8.90 -15.33
CA HIS A 23 -11.82 8.84 -16.71
C HIS A 23 -12.64 10.05 -17.16
N THR A 24 -13.28 10.80 -16.25
CA THR A 24 -14.18 11.90 -16.63
C THR A 24 -13.68 13.29 -16.28
N LEU A 25 -12.79 13.43 -15.31
CA LEU A 25 -12.30 14.75 -14.87
C LEU A 25 -10.93 15.06 -15.48
N ALA A 26 -10.85 16.09 -16.32
CA ALA A 26 -9.62 16.51 -16.98
C ALA A 26 -8.75 17.41 -16.09
N ASP A 27 -9.37 18.32 -15.32
CA ASP A 27 -8.67 19.33 -14.54
C ASP A 27 -8.44 18.93 -13.06
N ASP A 28 -7.34 19.43 -12.49
CA ASP A 28 -6.93 19.13 -11.10
C ASP A 28 -7.90 19.71 -10.05
N GLU A 29 -8.55 20.83 -10.35
CA GLU A 29 -9.47 21.51 -9.43
C GLU A 29 -10.77 20.74 -9.27
N ALA A 30 -11.36 20.29 -10.37
CA ALA A 30 -12.53 19.41 -10.37
C ALA A 30 -12.21 18.07 -9.69
N ARG A 31 -11.02 17.50 -9.91
CA ARG A 31 -10.57 16.31 -9.15
C ARG A 31 -10.52 16.59 -7.65
N ALA A 32 -9.92 17.70 -7.22
CA ALA A 32 -9.86 18.06 -5.81
C ALA A 32 -11.26 18.28 -5.19
N LEU A 33 -12.18 18.92 -5.92
CA LEU A 33 -13.56 19.09 -5.49
C LEU A 33 -14.28 17.74 -5.38
N TRP A 34 -14.08 16.85 -6.35
CA TRP A 34 -14.64 15.51 -6.33
C TRP A 34 -14.16 14.71 -5.11
N PHE A 35 -12.85 14.70 -4.84
CA PHE A 35 -12.30 14.01 -3.67
C PHE A 35 -12.80 14.62 -2.36
N SER A 36 -13.00 15.95 -2.30
CA SER A 36 -13.60 16.61 -1.14
C SER A 36 -15.01 16.07 -0.88
N GLY A 37 -15.84 15.99 -1.93
CA GLY A 37 -17.19 15.44 -1.87
C GLY A 37 -17.23 13.94 -1.56
N TYR A 38 -16.30 13.16 -2.11
CA TYR A 38 -16.15 11.73 -1.80
C TYR A 38 -15.84 11.52 -0.32
N VAL A 39 -14.81 12.20 0.20
CA VAL A 39 -14.44 12.13 1.62
C VAL A 39 -15.60 12.58 2.50
N GLN A 40 -16.27 13.67 2.14
CA GLN A 40 -17.44 14.14 2.88
C GLN A 40 -18.56 13.10 2.91
N THR A 41 -18.91 12.51 1.76
CA THR A 41 -19.96 11.49 1.66
C THR A 41 -19.60 10.25 2.48
N TYR A 42 -18.36 9.78 2.39
CA TYR A 42 -17.88 8.66 3.22
C TYR A 42 -18.05 8.95 4.71
N LEU A 43 -17.61 10.14 5.16
CA LEU A 43 -17.68 10.53 6.58
C LEU A 43 -19.12 10.73 7.06
N GLU A 44 -19.94 11.46 6.31
CA GLU A 44 -21.26 11.91 6.74
C GLU A 44 -22.35 10.88 6.49
N ARG A 45 -22.23 10.08 5.42
CA ARG A 45 -23.24 9.09 5.05
C ARG A 45 -22.85 7.70 5.49
N ASP A 46 -21.68 7.21 5.07
CA ASP A 46 -21.33 5.80 5.26
C ASP A 46 -20.97 5.51 6.72
N LEU A 47 -20.14 6.36 7.35
CA LEU A 47 -19.75 6.13 8.74
C LEU A 47 -20.88 6.40 9.75
N GLN A 48 -21.74 7.39 9.49
CA GLN A 48 -22.92 7.64 10.34
C GLN A 48 -23.95 6.53 10.19
N ALA A 49 -24.19 6.01 8.98
CA ALA A 49 -25.09 4.87 8.76
C ALA A 49 -24.62 3.62 9.52
N LEU A 50 -23.30 3.43 9.65
CA LEU A 50 -22.71 2.35 10.44
C LEU A 50 -22.79 2.57 11.97
N ARG A 51 -23.28 3.73 12.45
CA ARG A 51 -23.15 4.21 13.85
C ARG A 51 -21.74 4.04 14.42
N ALA A 52 -20.73 4.00 13.55
CA ALA A 52 -19.39 3.54 13.90
C ALA A 52 -18.52 4.67 14.50
N VAL A 53 -18.94 5.92 14.32
CA VAL A 53 -18.19 7.12 14.72
C VAL A 53 -19.12 8.12 15.41
N GLU A 54 -18.89 8.32 16.71
CA GLU A 54 -19.58 9.34 17.52
C GLU A 54 -19.00 10.74 17.29
N ASN A 55 -17.71 10.84 16.94
CA ASN A 55 -17.00 12.10 16.73
C ASN A 55 -16.32 12.10 15.34
N LEU A 56 -17.01 12.65 14.35
CA LEU A 56 -16.52 12.78 12.98
C LEU A 56 -15.28 13.71 12.85
N PRO A 57 -15.21 14.86 13.54
CA PRO A 57 -13.99 15.66 13.55
C PRO A 57 -12.73 14.87 13.94
N ASP A 58 -12.81 14.05 14.99
CA ASP A 58 -11.70 13.22 15.46
C ASP A 58 -11.31 12.18 14.41
N PHE A 59 -12.29 11.50 13.81
CA PHE A 59 -12.04 10.56 12.72
C PHE A 59 -11.35 11.24 11.53
N ARG A 60 -11.80 12.44 11.13
CA ARG A 60 -11.21 13.20 10.02
C ARG A 60 -9.76 13.61 10.30
N ARG A 61 -9.46 14.03 11.53
CA ARG A 61 -8.07 14.32 11.95
C ARG A 61 -7.19 13.07 11.87
N LEU A 62 -7.68 11.93 12.35
CA LEU A 62 -6.95 10.68 12.26
C LEU A 62 -6.77 10.21 10.81
N MET A 63 -7.79 10.31 9.96
CA MET A 63 -7.74 9.96 8.55
C MET A 63 -6.62 10.75 7.85
N ARG A 64 -6.57 12.08 8.04
CA ARG A 64 -5.50 12.94 7.51
C ARG A 64 -4.12 12.54 8.04
N ALA A 65 -3.99 12.28 9.34
CA ALA A 65 -2.72 11.84 9.94
C ALA A 65 -2.24 10.48 9.40
N ALA A 66 -3.18 9.57 9.12
CA ALA A 66 -2.92 8.28 8.49
C ALA A 66 -2.50 8.43 7.01
N CYS A 67 -3.12 9.32 6.24
CA CYS A 67 -2.71 9.62 4.85
C CYS A 67 -1.27 10.15 4.78
N LEU A 68 -0.81 10.92 5.77
CA LEU A 68 0.56 11.43 5.85
C LEU A 68 1.61 10.35 6.18
N ARG A 69 1.20 9.16 6.63
CA ARG A 69 2.09 8.07 7.07
C ARG A 69 2.03 6.83 6.15
N ILE A 70 1.70 7.01 4.87
CA ILE A 70 1.75 5.90 3.91
C ILE A 70 3.15 5.30 3.83
N GLY A 71 3.22 3.98 3.69
CA GLY A 71 4.46 3.21 3.57
C GLY A 71 5.22 3.06 4.88
N GLY A 72 4.85 3.82 5.91
CA GLY A 72 5.44 3.75 7.24
C GLY A 72 4.87 2.62 8.09
N LEU A 73 5.65 2.19 9.09
CA LEU A 73 5.17 1.28 10.14
C LEU A 73 4.09 1.96 10.98
N LEU A 74 2.99 1.25 11.21
CA LEU A 74 1.83 1.75 11.94
C LEU A 74 2.12 1.80 13.44
N ASN A 75 2.45 2.99 13.94
CA ASN A 75 2.58 3.27 15.36
C ASN A 75 1.31 3.95 15.91
N GLN A 76 0.38 3.15 16.45
CA GLN A 76 -0.90 3.67 16.96
C GLN A 76 -0.74 4.59 18.17
N THR A 77 0.31 4.38 18.98
CA THR A 77 0.59 5.21 20.16
C THR A 77 1.08 6.60 19.74
N GLU A 78 1.92 6.68 18.72
CA GLU A 78 2.36 7.96 18.15
C GLU A 78 1.21 8.68 17.47
N LEU A 79 0.43 7.98 16.63
CA LEU A 79 -0.79 8.53 16.03
C LEU A 79 -1.74 9.10 17.08
N SER A 80 -1.98 8.37 18.18
CA SER A 80 -2.81 8.78 19.31
C SER A 80 -2.35 10.11 19.92
N ARG A 81 -1.04 10.29 20.15
CA ARG A 81 -0.48 11.53 20.68
C ARG A 81 -0.63 12.69 19.69
N ASP A 82 -0.33 12.46 18.42
CA ASP A 82 -0.29 13.51 17.41
C ASP A 82 -1.67 14.09 17.08
N VAL A 83 -2.72 13.27 17.14
CA VAL A 83 -4.09 13.70 16.83
C VAL A 83 -4.93 14.03 18.08
N GLY A 84 -4.39 13.77 19.27
CA GLY A 84 -5.06 14.00 20.55
C GLY A 84 -6.23 13.05 20.81
N ILE A 85 -6.18 11.81 20.31
CA ILE A 85 -7.24 10.80 20.46
C ILE A 85 -6.70 9.63 21.28
N VAL A 86 -7.48 9.10 22.23
CA VAL A 86 -7.07 7.94 23.03
C VAL A 86 -6.79 6.71 22.14
N GLN A 87 -5.73 5.95 22.46
CA GLN A 87 -5.26 4.83 21.62
C GLN A 87 -6.36 3.80 21.28
N PRO A 88 -7.28 3.39 22.18
CA PRO A 88 -8.36 2.46 21.82
C PRO A 88 -9.28 3.01 20.72
N GLN A 89 -9.51 4.32 20.69
CA GLN A 89 -10.34 4.96 19.67
C GLN A 89 -9.58 5.07 18.34
N VAL A 90 -8.28 5.34 18.36
CA VAL A 90 -7.41 5.24 17.17
C VAL A 90 -7.45 3.84 16.58
N HIS A 91 -7.34 2.80 17.42
CA HIS A 91 -7.43 1.41 16.99
C HIS A 91 -8.77 1.13 16.29
N ARG A 92 -9.88 1.52 16.93
CA ARG A 92 -11.24 1.36 16.37
C ARG A 92 -11.38 2.04 15.01
N PHE A 93 -10.93 3.29 14.88
CA PHE A 93 -11.03 4.04 13.63
C PHE A 93 -10.15 3.48 12.52
N LEU A 94 -8.94 3.01 12.83
CA LEU A 94 -8.10 2.33 11.83
C LEU A 94 -8.73 1.01 11.36
N ASN A 95 -9.34 0.24 12.27
CA ASN A 95 -10.07 -0.98 11.88
C ASN A 95 -11.29 -0.66 11.02
N LEU A 96 -11.97 0.46 11.30
CA LEU A 96 -13.10 0.92 10.50
C LEU A 96 -12.67 1.28 9.08
N MET A 97 -11.57 2.05 8.93
CA MET A 97 -11.01 2.38 7.61
C MET A 97 -10.60 1.14 6.82
N GLU A 98 -10.04 0.13 7.48
CA GLU A 98 -9.70 -1.16 6.85
C GLU A 98 -10.95 -1.94 6.44
N ALA A 99 -11.95 -2.04 7.33
CA ALA A 99 -13.22 -2.73 7.06
C ALA A 99 -14.05 -2.07 5.95
N SER A 100 -13.94 -0.74 5.80
CA SER A 100 -14.57 0.02 4.71
C SER A 100 -13.69 0.13 3.45
N TYR A 101 -12.63 -0.67 3.34
CA TYR A 101 -11.72 -0.71 2.18
C TYR A 101 -11.07 0.64 1.83
N GLN A 102 -10.85 1.50 2.82
CA GLN A 102 -10.15 2.78 2.65
C GLN A 102 -8.65 2.64 2.92
N ALA A 103 -8.30 1.85 3.94
CA ALA A 103 -6.92 1.60 4.34
C ALA A 103 -6.53 0.14 4.15
N ILE A 104 -5.24 -0.09 3.88
CA ILE A 104 -4.64 -1.42 3.71
C ILE A 104 -3.51 -1.54 4.74
N ARG A 105 -3.53 -2.60 5.56
CA ARG A 105 -2.43 -2.93 6.47
C ARG A 105 -1.58 -4.04 5.88
N LEU A 106 -0.40 -3.69 5.39
CA LEU A 106 0.55 -4.65 4.84
C LEU A 106 1.32 -5.34 5.98
N GLN A 107 1.12 -6.64 6.11
CA GLN A 107 1.69 -7.43 7.21
C GLN A 107 3.18 -7.73 7.01
N ALA A 108 3.88 -7.91 8.13
CA ALA A 108 5.29 -8.25 8.09
C ALA A 108 5.51 -9.73 7.78
N TYR A 109 6.47 -10.02 6.91
CA TYR A 109 6.96 -11.37 6.72
C TYR A 109 7.73 -11.84 7.97
N ALA A 110 7.36 -13.02 8.45
CA ALA A 110 8.09 -13.78 9.44
C ALA A 110 7.90 -15.27 9.18
N VAL A 111 8.95 -16.07 9.38
CA VAL A 111 8.86 -17.54 9.20
C VAL A 111 7.80 -18.14 10.13
N ASN A 112 7.72 -17.64 11.37
CA ASN A 112 6.67 -18.03 12.30
C ASN A 112 5.44 -17.13 12.12
N ARG A 113 4.30 -17.73 11.79
CA ARG A 113 3.01 -17.03 11.60
C ARG A 113 2.59 -16.24 12.84
N THR A 114 2.80 -16.76 14.05
CA THR A 114 2.52 -16.04 15.30
C THR A 114 3.35 -14.77 15.42
N ARG A 115 4.62 -14.80 14.98
CA ARG A 115 5.47 -13.59 14.98
C ARG A 115 5.01 -12.55 13.97
N ARG A 116 4.28 -12.92 12.91
CA ARG A 116 3.70 -11.95 11.95
C ARG A 116 2.66 -11.08 12.64
N LEU A 117 1.78 -11.69 13.44
CA LEU A 117 0.69 -11.01 14.15
C LEU A 117 1.18 -9.96 15.17
N ILE A 118 2.41 -10.11 15.67
CA ILE A 118 2.99 -9.22 16.70
C ILE A 118 3.74 -8.05 16.05
N LYS A 119 4.19 -8.19 14.80
CA LYS A 119 4.93 -7.12 14.11
C LYS A 119 3.97 -6.03 13.63
N ALA A 120 4.35 -4.78 13.84
CA ALA A 120 3.57 -3.63 13.39
C ALA A 120 3.43 -3.64 11.86
N PRO A 121 2.23 -3.60 11.28
CA PRO A 121 2.06 -3.56 9.82
C PRO A 121 2.50 -2.22 9.24
N LYS A 122 2.75 -2.16 7.93
CA LYS A 122 2.81 -0.90 7.19
C LYS A 122 1.40 -0.43 6.82
N LEU A 123 1.19 0.88 6.77
CA LEU A 123 -0.10 1.48 6.38
C LEU A 123 -0.08 1.98 4.94
N TYR A 124 -1.08 1.60 4.16
CA TYR A 124 -1.31 2.01 2.77
C TYR A 124 -2.79 2.33 2.56
N TRP A 125 -3.15 2.83 1.38
CA TRP A 125 -4.50 3.27 1.04
C TRP A 125 -4.99 2.64 -0.25
N SER A 126 -6.30 2.40 -0.33
CA SER A 126 -6.95 1.77 -1.49
C SER A 126 -6.89 2.62 -2.77
N ASP A 127 -6.64 3.92 -2.64
CA ASP A 127 -6.45 4.83 -3.75
C ASP A 127 -5.40 5.90 -3.38
N THR A 128 -4.47 6.15 -4.30
CA THR A 128 -3.37 7.11 -4.10
C THR A 128 -3.83 8.55 -4.08
N ALA A 129 -4.75 8.93 -4.97
CA ALA A 129 -5.27 10.28 -5.07
C ALA A 129 -6.18 10.61 -3.88
N LEU A 130 -6.96 9.63 -3.42
CA LEU A 130 -7.73 9.70 -2.19
C LEU A 130 -6.85 9.89 -0.95
N ALA A 131 -5.63 9.37 -0.93
CA ALA A 131 -4.69 9.62 0.16
C ALA A 131 -3.96 10.97 0.02
N LEU A 132 -3.61 11.37 -1.19
CA LEU A 132 -2.96 12.65 -1.49
C LEU A 132 -3.85 13.83 -1.08
N HIS A 133 -5.15 13.75 -1.37
CA HIS A 133 -6.07 14.87 -1.18
C HIS A 133 -6.23 15.29 0.30
N PRO A 134 -6.57 14.40 1.27
CA PRO A 134 -6.57 14.73 2.69
C PRO A 134 -5.19 15.14 3.22
N ALA A 135 -4.12 14.55 2.69
CA ALA A 135 -2.74 14.90 3.07
C ALA A 135 -2.35 16.33 2.63
N GLY A 136 -3.07 16.92 1.66
CA GLY A 136 -2.72 18.21 1.07
C GLY A 136 -1.44 18.15 0.22
N GLU A 137 -1.04 16.95 -0.22
CA GLU A 137 0.16 16.75 -1.01
C GLU A 137 -0.16 16.91 -2.50
N ARG A 138 0.41 17.94 -3.14
CA ARG A 138 0.26 18.16 -4.60
C ARG A 138 1.22 17.32 -5.42
N GLU A 139 2.40 17.01 -4.87
CA GLU A 139 3.47 16.30 -5.56
C GLU A 139 3.71 14.94 -4.89
N PRO A 140 3.33 13.82 -5.54
CA PRO A 140 3.51 12.50 -4.95
C PRO A 140 5.00 12.16 -4.79
N ARG A 141 5.37 11.54 -3.68
CA ARG A 141 6.75 11.13 -3.36
C ARG A 141 6.86 9.60 -3.31
N GLY A 142 8.05 9.09 -3.00
CA GLY A 142 8.36 7.64 -2.95
C GLY A 142 7.27 6.76 -2.31
N PRO A 143 6.72 7.09 -1.12
CA PRO A 143 5.68 6.27 -0.51
C PRO A 143 4.38 6.16 -1.33
N ARG A 144 4.09 7.14 -2.20
CA ARG A 144 2.93 7.11 -3.09
C ARG A 144 3.17 6.18 -4.28
N LEU A 145 4.41 6.13 -4.77
CA LEU A 145 4.82 5.12 -5.76
C LEU A 145 4.71 3.72 -5.15
N GLU A 146 5.20 3.51 -3.93
CA GLU A 146 5.00 2.24 -3.22
C GLU A 146 3.51 1.88 -3.09
N ASN A 147 2.65 2.86 -2.79
CA ASN A 147 1.21 2.63 -2.72
C ASN A 147 0.62 2.20 -4.07
N LEU A 148 1.01 2.84 -5.18
CA LEU A 148 0.60 2.40 -6.54
C LEU A 148 0.99 0.95 -6.79
N VAL A 149 2.28 0.63 -6.56
CA VAL A 149 2.82 -0.72 -6.75
C VAL A 149 2.06 -1.73 -5.89
N LEU A 150 1.75 -1.40 -4.63
CA LEU A 150 0.98 -2.27 -3.76
C LEU A 150 -0.42 -2.52 -4.32
N LEU A 151 -1.11 -1.51 -4.85
CA LEU A 151 -2.45 -1.67 -5.41
C LEU A 151 -2.44 -2.66 -6.58
N ASP A 152 -1.47 -2.57 -7.48
CA ASP A 152 -1.31 -3.52 -8.58
C ASP A 152 -0.99 -4.93 -8.07
N LEU A 153 -0.14 -5.05 -7.03
CA LEU A 153 0.15 -6.34 -6.39
C LEU A 153 -1.09 -6.94 -5.72
N MET A 154 -1.97 -6.12 -5.14
CA MET A 154 -3.23 -6.59 -4.54
C MET A 154 -4.18 -7.13 -5.61
N ILE A 155 -4.31 -6.41 -6.73
CA ILE A 155 -5.12 -6.86 -7.87
C ILE A 155 -4.56 -8.17 -8.43
N TRP A 156 -3.25 -8.20 -8.69
CA TRP A 156 -2.56 -9.40 -9.18
C TRP A 156 -2.79 -10.59 -8.25
N ARG A 157 -2.65 -10.40 -6.93
CA ARG A 157 -2.89 -11.42 -5.91
C ARG A 157 -4.30 -11.98 -6.02
N ASP A 158 -5.30 -11.11 -6.11
CA ASP A 158 -6.71 -11.48 -6.03
C ASP A 158 -7.19 -12.25 -7.26
N VAL A 159 -6.54 -12.05 -8.42
CA VAL A 159 -6.78 -12.85 -9.63
C VAL A 159 -6.01 -14.18 -9.67
N GLN A 160 -5.05 -14.42 -8.77
CA GLN A 160 -4.35 -15.71 -8.72
C GLN A 160 -5.22 -16.79 -8.06
N ALA A 161 -5.28 -17.96 -8.70
CA ALA A 161 -6.01 -19.13 -8.17
C ALA A 161 -5.56 -19.56 -6.76
N ARG A 162 -4.28 -19.35 -6.43
CA ARG A 162 -3.67 -19.75 -5.14
C ARG A 162 -3.49 -18.61 -4.14
N ARG A 163 -3.97 -17.40 -4.45
CA ARG A 163 -3.95 -16.20 -3.59
C ARG A 163 -2.67 -16.07 -2.74
N PRO A 164 -1.53 -15.73 -3.36
CA PRO A 164 -0.27 -15.55 -2.63
C PRO A 164 -0.40 -14.44 -1.58
N GLU A 165 0.42 -14.47 -0.53
CA GLU A 165 0.47 -13.35 0.41
C GLU A 165 1.44 -12.29 -0.11
N VAL A 166 1.05 -11.02 0.01
CA VAL A 166 1.94 -9.87 -0.19
C VAL A 166 2.22 -9.28 1.18
N LEU A 167 3.51 -9.18 1.51
CA LEU A 167 4.02 -8.84 2.83
C LEU A 167 5.18 -7.83 2.67
N TYR A 168 5.63 -7.19 3.75
CA TYR A 168 6.91 -6.46 3.74
C TYR A 168 7.93 -7.17 4.63
N TRP A 169 9.23 -6.93 4.44
CA TRP A 169 10.24 -7.49 5.33
C TRP A 169 11.23 -6.44 5.81
N ARG A 170 11.63 -6.55 7.07
CA ARG A 170 12.60 -5.65 7.69
C ARG A 170 13.46 -6.40 8.72
N THR A 171 14.75 -6.09 8.75
CA THR A 171 15.69 -6.57 9.77
C THR A 171 15.69 -5.67 11.00
N ALA A 172 16.22 -6.18 12.12
CA ALA A 172 16.48 -5.36 13.30
C ALA A 172 17.51 -4.25 13.04
N SER A 173 18.42 -4.46 12.08
CA SER A 173 19.43 -3.47 11.65
C SER A 173 18.88 -2.38 10.73
N GLY A 174 17.59 -2.42 10.38
CA GLY A 174 16.94 -1.39 9.56
C GLY A 174 16.99 -1.62 8.05
N LEU A 175 17.53 -2.75 7.57
CA LEU A 175 17.39 -3.12 6.16
C LEU A 175 15.95 -3.52 5.87
N GLU A 176 15.41 -2.99 4.79
CA GLU A 176 14.00 -3.10 4.45
C GLU A 176 13.81 -3.56 3.02
N VAL A 177 12.78 -4.39 2.82
CA VAL A 177 12.27 -4.84 1.53
C VAL A 177 10.78 -4.55 1.53
N ASP A 178 10.35 -3.70 0.61
CA ASP A 178 8.99 -3.14 0.62
C ASP A 178 7.92 -4.19 0.38
N PHE A 179 8.17 -5.12 -0.55
CA PHE A 179 7.23 -6.18 -0.90
C PHE A 179 7.90 -7.55 -0.98
N VAL A 180 7.24 -8.56 -0.43
CA VAL A 180 7.62 -9.97 -0.42
C VAL A 180 6.38 -10.76 -0.78
N ILE A 181 6.52 -11.65 -1.77
CA ILE A 181 5.41 -12.49 -2.24
C ILE A 181 5.64 -13.90 -1.70
N GLU A 182 4.76 -14.35 -0.82
CA GLU A 182 4.78 -15.72 -0.31
C GLU A 182 3.75 -16.57 -1.05
N THR A 183 4.23 -17.60 -1.77
CA THR A 183 3.36 -18.60 -2.38
C THR A 183 3.35 -19.88 -1.53
N PRO A 184 2.28 -20.70 -1.56
CA PRO A 184 2.19 -21.90 -0.73
C PRO A 184 3.29 -22.95 -0.97
N GLN A 185 4.03 -22.87 -2.08
CA GLN A 185 5.10 -23.81 -2.44
C GLN A 185 6.50 -23.17 -2.46
N ARG A 186 6.61 -21.84 -2.40
CA ARG A 186 7.88 -21.12 -2.50
C ARG A 186 7.78 -19.69 -1.99
N LEU A 187 8.81 -19.24 -1.27
CA LEU A 187 9.00 -17.81 -1.02
C LEU A 187 9.56 -17.17 -2.30
N LEU A 188 8.80 -16.26 -2.92
CA LEU A 188 9.28 -15.43 -4.04
C LEU A 188 9.55 -14.02 -3.48
N ILE A 189 10.81 -13.79 -3.07
CA ILE A 189 11.25 -12.45 -2.68
C ILE A 189 11.47 -11.66 -3.96
N ASN A 190 10.46 -10.90 -4.40
CA ASN A 190 10.67 -9.86 -5.40
C ASN A 190 11.16 -8.60 -4.68
N LEU A 191 12.46 -8.33 -4.75
CA LEU A 191 13.03 -7.04 -4.37
C LEU A 191 12.60 -5.99 -5.41
N LEU A 192 11.52 -5.26 -5.17
CA LEU A 192 11.30 -4.00 -5.88
C LEU A 192 12.16 -2.93 -5.20
N THR A 193 13.47 -2.93 -5.46
CA THR A 193 14.26 -1.70 -5.37
C THR A 193 13.78 -0.77 -6.48
N ALA A 194 13.73 0.54 -6.21
CA ALA A 194 13.15 1.63 -7.01
C ALA A 194 13.61 1.80 -8.48
N SER A 195 14.21 0.78 -9.10
CA SER A 195 14.75 0.77 -10.47
C SER A 195 13.90 -0.02 -11.47
N VAL A 196 12.71 -0.49 -11.11
CA VAL A 196 11.77 -1.12 -12.05
C VAL A 196 10.51 -0.26 -12.15
N VAL A 197 10.69 0.96 -12.66
CA VAL A 197 9.59 1.79 -13.17
C VAL A 197 9.73 1.78 -14.67
N GLY A 198 8.93 0.93 -15.31
CA GLY A 198 8.90 0.78 -16.75
C GLY A 198 7.97 -0.38 -17.07
N PHE A 199 6.81 -0.07 -17.65
CA PHE A 199 5.71 -0.97 -18.02
C PHE A 199 4.67 -1.28 -16.93
N PHE A 200 3.84 -0.30 -16.59
CA PHE A 200 2.55 -0.54 -15.93
C PHE A 200 1.42 -0.55 -16.98
N SER A 201 1.30 -1.67 -17.69
CA SER A 201 0.06 -2.03 -18.39
C SER A 201 -0.41 -3.38 -17.91
N PHE A 202 -1.74 -3.53 -17.76
CA PHE A 202 -2.47 -4.75 -17.39
C PHE A 202 -2.02 -5.99 -18.19
N LEU A 203 -1.45 -5.79 -19.38
CA LEU A 203 -0.92 -6.85 -20.24
C LEU A 203 0.51 -7.29 -19.89
N CYS A 204 1.32 -6.43 -19.27
CA CYS A 204 2.75 -6.66 -19.05
C CYS A 204 3.06 -7.48 -17.79
N ILE A 205 2.26 -7.34 -16.71
CA ILE A 205 2.43 -8.13 -15.48
C ILE A 205 2.31 -9.64 -15.76
N ALA A 206 1.48 -10.06 -16.71
CA ALA A 206 1.34 -11.47 -17.08
C ALA A 206 2.54 -12.02 -17.87
N THR A 207 3.21 -11.19 -18.67
CA THR A 207 4.29 -11.64 -19.57
C THR A 207 5.70 -11.40 -19.00
N LEU A 208 5.93 -10.28 -18.30
CA LEU A 208 7.22 -9.95 -17.65
C LEU A 208 7.52 -10.85 -16.46
N PHE A 209 6.50 -11.33 -15.74
CA PHE A 209 6.69 -12.21 -14.59
C PHE A 209 7.21 -13.62 -14.95
N SER A 210 7.15 -14.06 -16.20
CA SER A 210 7.75 -15.35 -16.60
C SER A 210 9.26 -15.22 -16.80
N SER A 211 9.70 -14.16 -17.48
CA SER A 211 11.10 -13.92 -17.86
C SER A 211 11.93 -13.32 -16.71
N LEU A 212 11.36 -12.38 -15.95
CA LEU A 212 12.06 -11.70 -14.85
C LEU A 212 12.19 -12.62 -13.61
N LEU A 213 11.28 -13.59 -13.42
CA LEU A 213 11.41 -14.63 -12.40
C LEU A 213 12.69 -15.44 -12.58
N CYS A 214 13.14 -15.66 -13.82
CA CYS A 214 14.31 -16.50 -14.11
C CYS A 214 15.60 -15.80 -13.67
N VAL A 215 15.76 -14.51 -14.02
CA VAL A 215 16.95 -13.71 -13.72
C VAL A 215 17.06 -13.40 -12.23
N VAL A 216 15.96 -13.01 -11.58
CA VAL A 216 15.96 -12.72 -10.13
C VAL A 216 16.10 -14.00 -9.29
N ALA A 217 15.51 -15.12 -9.73
CA ALA A 217 15.68 -16.40 -9.04
C ALA A 217 17.11 -16.95 -9.12
N GLU A 218 17.89 -16.62 -10.17
CA GLU A 218 19.29 -17.05 -10.29
C GLU A 218 20.21 -16.27 -9.34
N ILE A 219 20.03 -14.95 -9.25
CA ILE A 219 20.75 -14.08 -8.31
C ILE A 219 20.43 -14.47 -6.84
N VAL A 220 19.17 -14.82 -6.56
CA VAL A 220 18.73 -15.26 -5.23
C VAL A 220 19.20 -16.69 -4.90
N ARG A 221 19.26 -17.62 -5.88
CA ARG A 221 19.86 -18.96 -5.66
C ARG A 221 21.35 -18.88 -5.33
N GLY A 222 22.09 -17.93 -5.90
CA GLY A 222 23.50 -17.68 -5.59
C GLY A 222 23.72 -17.19 -4.16
N ARG A 223 22.91 -16.25 -3.66
CA ARG A 223 23.04 -15.69 -2.30
C ARG A 223 22.44 -16.55 -1.19
N ILE A 224 21.39 -17.34 -1.47
CA ILE A 224 20.80 -18.26 -0.46
C ILE A 224 21.70 -19.49 -0.23
N ARG A 225 22.40 -20.01 -1.24
CA ARG A 225 23.37 -21.11 -1.05
C ARG A 225 24.53 -20.73 -0.12
N GLN A 226 24.94 -19.45 -0.12
CA GLN A 226 25.94 -18.95 0.83
C GLN A 226 25.39 -18.84 2.27
N PHE A 227 24.08 -18.65 2.46
CA PHE A 227 23.49 -18.49 3.80
C PHE A 227 23.03 -19.79 4.46
N SER A 228 22.65 -20.84 3.70
CA SER A 228 22.36 -22.16 4.30
C SER A 228 23.62 -22.97 4.62
N GLY A 229 24.75 -22.65 3.99
CA GLY A 229 26.04 -23.31 4.22
C GLY A 229 26.74 -22.90 5.53
N ASN A 230 26.30 -21.82 6.19
CA ASN A 230 26.96 -21.26 7.37
C ASN A 230 26.27 -21.61 8.71
N ARG A 231 25.46 -22.69 8.73
CA ARG A 231 24.82 -23.26 9.94
C ARG A 231 25.30 -24.67 10.29
N GLN A 232 26.44 -25.08 9.76
CA GLN A 232 27.18 -26.24 10.26
C GLN A 232 28.63 -25.86 10.52
N ARG A 233 28.86 -24.95 11.48
CA ARG A 233 30.06 -24.89 12.33
C ARG A 233 29.66 -24.27 13.66
#